data_AF-A0A7C3TP82-F1
#
_entry.id   AF-A0A7C3TP82-F1
#
_cell.length_a   1.000
_cell.length_b   1.000
_cell.length_c   1.000
_cell.angle_alpha   90.00
_cell.angle_beta   90.00
_cell.angle_gamma   90.00
#
_symmetry.space_group_name_H-M   'P 1'
#
loop_
_entity.id
_entity.type
_entity.pdbx_description
1 polymer ?
#
loop_
_entity_poly.entity_id
_entity_poly.type
_entity_poly.pdbx_seq_one_letter_code
_entity_poly.pdbx_strand_id
1 'polypeptide(L)' 'GHLLDKNLQTEKEHLYVCDCSVIPEAWGLPPAFTLYSLGKRLAKHLTKSK' A
#
# COMPACT_ATOMS: atom_id res chain seq x y z
N GLY A 1 6.05 -7.88 -2.22
CA GLY A 1 5.57 -7.64 -3.58
C GLY A 1 6.79 -7.56 -4.49
N HIS A 2 6.61 -7.77 -5.79
CA HIS A 2 7.74 -7.71 -6.74
C HIS A 2 8.42 -6.33 -6.75
N LEU A 3 7.62 -5.25 -6.64
CA LEU A 3 8.10 -3.86 -6.69
C LEU A 3 8.01 -3.12 -5.34
N LEU A 4 7.28 -3.70 -4.37
CA LEU A 4 6.97 -3.07 -3.09
C LEU A 4 7.21 -4.04 -1.94
N ASP A 5 7.70 -3.53 -0.82
CA ASP A 5 7.81 -4.27 0.43
C ASP A 5 6.44 -4.46 1.12
N LYS A 6 6.44 -5.03 2.33
CA LYS A 6 5.19 -5.23 3.12
C LYS A 6 4.55 -3.93 3.60
N ASN A 7 5.29 -2.83 3.61
CA ASN A 7 4.84 -1.50 4.01
C ASN A 7 4.45 -0.63 2.80
N LEU A 8 4.37 -1.21 1.61
CA LEU A 8 4.06 -0.52 0.36
C LEU A 8 5.15 0.48 -0.07
N GLN A 9 6.37 0.32 0.45
CA GLN A 9 7.52 1.11 0.08
C GLN A 9 8.20 0.50 -1.14
N THR A 10 8.64 1.35 -2.07
CA THR A 10 9.50 0.95 -3.19
C THR A 10 10.91 0.63 -2.69
N GLU A 11 11.81 0.22 -3.59
CA GLU A 11 13.24 0.12 -3.28
C GLU A 11 13.88 1.46 -2.91
N LYS A 12 13.27 2.59 -3.32
CA LYS A 12 13.73 3.93 -2.96
C LYS A 12 13.18 4.32 -1.59
N GLU A 13 14.06 4.82 -0.74
CA GLU A 13 13.69 5.26 0.59
C GLU A 13 12.64 6.38 0.56
N HIS A 14 11.67 6.32 1.46
CA HIS A 14 10.58 7.29 1.61
C HIS A 14 9.64 7.45 0.39
N LEU A 15 9.67 6.54 -0.58
CA LEU A 15 8.76 6.49 -1.72
C LEU A 15 7.78 5.32 -1.60
N TYR A 16 6.48 5.63 -1.54
CA TYR A 16 5.40 4.67 -1.27
C TYR A 16 4.32 4.69 -2.35
N VAL A 17 3.61 3.58 -2.53
CA VAL A 17 2.47 3.45 -3.45
C VAL A 17 1.27 2.86 -2.72
N CYS A 18 0.11 3.51 -2.76
CA CYS A 18 -1.10 3.03 -2.07
C CYS A 18 -2.38 3.30 -2.88
N ASP A 19 -2.39 2.83 -4.13
CA ASP A 19 -3.53 2.88 -5.04
C ASP A 19 -3.87 1.48 -5.57
N CYS A 20 -4.73 1.38 -6.59
CA CYS A 20 -5.13 0.10 -7.18
C CYS A 20 -3.96 -0.75 -7.70
N SER A 21 -2.81 -0.16 -8.04
CA SER A 21 -1.66 -0.89 -8.61
C SER A 21 -1.02 -1.88 -7.64
N VAL A 22 -1.29 -1.75 -6.33
CA VAL A 22 -0.79 -2.68 -5.31
C VAL A 22 -1.56 -4.01 -5.27
N ILE A 23 -2.71 -4.07 -5.93
CA ILE A 23 -3.50 -5.30 -6.08
C ILE A 23 -2.86 -6.11 -7.22
N PRO A 24 -2.38 -7.35 -6.98
CA PRO A 24 -1.58 -8.09 -7.96
C PRO A 24 -2.28 -8.34 -9.30
N GLU A 25 -3.61 -8.51 -9.25
CA GLU A 25 -4.43 -8.84 -10.40
C GLU A 25 -5.86 -8.32 -10.23
N ALA A 26 -6.57 -8.19 -11.35
CA ALA A 26 -7.97 -7.84 -11.31
C ALA A 26 -8.79 -9.01 -10.74
N TRP A 27 -9.37 -8.80 -9.56
CA TRP A 27 -10.19 -9.79 -8.85
C TRP A 27 -11.70 -9.58 -8.97
N GLY A 28 -12.15 -8.64 -9.83
CA GLY A 28 -13.57 -8.39 -10.09
C GLY A 28 -14.39 -7.79 -8.93
N LEU A 29 -13.74 -7.42 -7.82
CA LEU A 29 -14.39 -6.82 -6.66
C LEU A 29 -14.09 -5.32 -6.55
N PRO A 30 -15.03 -4.50 -6.00
CA PRO A 30 -14.77 -3.09 -5.71
C PRO A 30 -13.58 -2.94 -4.74
N PRO A 31 -12.48 -2.27 -5.14
CA PRO A 31 -11.27 -2.21 -4.32
C PRO A 31 -11.33 -1.15 -3.21
N ALA A 32 -12.41 -0.35 -3.16
CA ALA A 32 -12.52 0.83 -2.30
C ALA A 32 -12.20 0.54 -0.82
N PHE A 33 -12.80 -0.51 -0.24
CA PHE A 33 -12.58 -0.86 1.16
C PHE A 33 -11.16 -1.40 1.43
N THR A 34 -10.62 -2.16 0.47
CA THR A 34 -9.24 -2.66 0.52
C THR A 34 -8.25 -1.50 0.51
N LEU A 35 -8.41 -0.55 -0.42
CA LEU A 35 -7.55 0.64 -0.52
C LEU A 35 -7.66 1.52 0.72
N TYR A 36 -8.87 1.74 1.24
CA TYR A 36 -9.08 2.46 2.49
C TYR A 36 -8.31 1.81 3.65
N SER A 37 -8.40 0.48 3.77
CA SER A 37 -7.72 -0.29 4.81
C SER A 37 -6.19 -0.25 4.66
N LEU A 38 -5.68 -0.36 3.43
CA LEU A 38 -4.25 -0.24 3.13
C LEU A 38 -3.72 1.16 3.44
N GLY A 39 -4.43 2.21 3.05
CA GLY A 39 -4.08 3.59 3.36
C GLY A 39 -4.05 3.86 4.86
N LYS A 40 -5.06 3.39 5.60
CA LYS A 40 -5.10 3.50 7.07
C LYS A 40 -3.93 2.78 7.74
N ARG A 41 -3.58 1.59 7.25
CA ARG A 41 -2.42 0.82 7.74
C ARG A 41 -1.11 1.54 7.44
N LEU A 42 -0.94 2.07 6.23
CA LEU A 42 0.23 2.84 5.81
C LEU A 42 0.40 4.10 6.66
N ALA A 43 -0.67 4.88 6.87
CA ALA A 43 -0.64 6.05 7.74
C ALA A 43 -0.16 5.72 9.16
N LYS A 44 -0.64 4.60 9.73
CA LYS A 44 -0.19 4.12 11.05
C LYS A 44 1.28 3.70 11.05
N HIS A 45 1.80 3.16 9.95
CA HIS A 45 3.21 2.83 9.81
C HIS A 45 4.07 4.11 9.76
N LEU A 46 3.72 5.08 8.92
CA LEU A 46 4.47 6.32 8.73
C LEU A 46 4.47 7.21 9.98
N THR A 47 3.36 7.26 10.71
CA THR A 47 3.23 8.08 11.92
C THR A 47 3.80 7.44 13.19
N LYS A 48 4.16 6.15 13.15
CA LYS A 48 4.82 5.44 14.26
C LYS A 48 6.33 5.60 14.25
N SER A 49 6.93 5.93 13.12
CA SER A 49 8.35 6.24 13.03
C SER A 49 8.59 7.61 13.68
N LYS A 50 9.08 7.60 14.91
CA LYS A 50 9.74 8.74 15.55
C LYS A 50 11.21 8.75 15.16
#